data_AF-A0ABD2N021-F1
#
_entry.id   AF-A0ABD2N021-F1
#
_cell.length_a   1.000
_cell.length_b   1.000
_cell.length_c   1.000
_cell.angle_alpha   90.00
_cell.angle_beta   90.00
_cell.angle_gamma   90.00
#
_symmetry.space_group_name_H-M   'P 1'
#
loop_
_entity.id
_entity.type
_entity.pdbx_description
1 polymer ?
#
loop_
_entity_poly.entity_id
_entity_poly.type
_entity_poly.pdbx_seq_one_letter_code
_entity_poly.pdbx_strand_id
1 'polypeptide(L)'
;MEIRKAGLNTKMKTLFLRNMDALSAKEDVVEALKKTNKIKKETKYKLSEIRPAANNTKTITLTIEEAVAEELLRSKNIRIGMVECEISRQIYVKKCFKCWADDHEAKECKEPDRSKMCRKCGMEYHQAKDCANEEYCPLCEKGGHKAGTGKCKHFKTTLEKGRRIQAKYFPVDLGDEEDTSTKN
;
A
#
# COMPACT_ATOMS: atom_id res chain seq x y z
N MET A 1 5.37 -29.82 34.63
CA MET A 1 4.47 -29.55 33.48
C MET A 1 4.94 -28.27 32.81
N GLU A 2 5.80 -28.40 31.80
CA GLU A 2 6.35 -27.27 31.05
C GLU A 2 5.33 -26.82 30.01
N ILE A 3 4.69 -25.68 30.29
CA ILE A 3 3.77 -25.04 29.34
C ILE A 3 4.63 -24.41 28.24
N ARG A 4 4.76 -25.13 27.13
CA ARG A 4 5.35 -24.64 25.89
C ARG A 4 4.63 -23.35 25.48
N LYS A 5 5.29 -22.21 25.64
CA LYS A 5 4.85 -20.92 25.09
C LYS A 5 4.65 -21.09 23.59
N ALA A 6 3.40 -21.12 23.15
CA ALA A 6 3.03 -21.07 21.75
C ALA A 6 3.67 -19.83 21.13
N GLY A 7 4.56 -20.04 20.16
CA GLY A 7 5.11 -18.95 19.36
C GLY A 7 3.96 -18.17 18.74
N LEU A 8 3.86 -16.88 19.06
CA LEU A 8 2.98 -15.95 18.38
C LEU A 8 3.31 -16.02 16.89
N ASN A 9 2.43 -16.63 16.10
CA ASN A 9 2.47 -16.57 14.65
C ASN A 9 2.01 -15.16 14.25
N THR A 10 2.90 -14.18 14.42
CA THR A 10 2.57 -12.77 14.24
C THR A 10 2.30 -12.48 12.77
N LYS A 11 1.02 -12.32 12.42
CA LYS A 11 0.62 -11.84 11.10
C LYS A 11 1.01 -10.37 10.95
N MET A 12 1.73 -10.06 9.88
CA MET A 12 2.19 -8.71 9.58
C MET A 12 1.24 -8.09 8.55
N LYS A 13 0.72 -6.90 8.85
CA LYS A 13 -0.09 -6.09 7.92
C LYS A 13 0.74 -4.93 7.38
N THR A 14 0.50 -4.57 6.13
CA THR A 14 1.18 -3.45 5.48
C THR A 14 0.22 -2.28 5.29
N LEU A 15 0.66 -1.12 5.77
CA LEU A 15 -0.03 0.16 5.77
C LEU A 15 0.75 1.17 4.92
N PHE A 16 0.03 2.12 4.34
CA PHE A 16 0.57 3.29 3.67
C PHE A 16 0.27 4.54 4.50
N LEU A 17 1.32 5.30 4.80
CA LEU A 17 1.21 6.63 5.38
C LEU A 17 1.37 7.65 4.26
N ARG A 18 0.33 8.43 3.98
CA ARG A 18 0.28 9.44 2.92
C ARG A 18 0.27 10.85 3.51
N ASN A 19 0.54 11.86 2.65
CA ASN A 19 0.55 13.28 3.01
C ASN A 19 1.58 13.63 4.09
N MET A 20 2.73 12.96 4.10
CA MET A 20 3.83 13.38 4.96
C MET A 20 4.48 14.65 4.40
N ASP A 21 5.03 15.47 5.28
CA ASP A 21 5.72 16.70 4.91
C ASP A 21 7.00 16.40 4.11
N ALA A 22 7.40 17.34 3.26
CA ALA A 22 8.60 17.24 2.42
C ALA A 22 9.90 17.08 3.23
N LEU A 23 9.94 17.52 4.49
CA LEU A 23 11.10 17.42 5.37
C LEU A 23 11.08 16.20 6.28
N SER A 24 9.95 15.48 6.36
CA SER A 24 9.83 14.33 7.26
C SER A 24 10.86 13.23 6.92
N ALA A 25 11.55 12.76 7.96
CA ALA A 25 12.50 11.66 7.93
C ALA A 25 11.87 10.38 8.49
N LYS A 26 12.62 9.27 8.44
CA LYS A 26 12.17 7.99 9.02
C LYS A 26 12.03 8.08 10.54
N GLU A 27 12.81 8.95 11.17
CA GLU A 27 12.80 9.17 12.62
C GLU A 27 11.47 9.76 13.10
N ASP A 28 10.93 10.76 12.40
CA ASP A 28 9.63 11.37 12.72
C ASP A 28 8.50 10.34 12.72
N VAL A 29 8.54 9.40 11.77
CA VAL A 29 7.55 8.31 11.67
C VAL A 29 7.65 7.40 12.90
N VAL A 30 8.87 7.05 13.32
CA VAL A 30 9.10 6.22 14.51
C VAL A 30 8.68 6.96 15.79
N GLU A 31 8.95 8.25 15.88
CA GLU A 31 8.52 9.08 17.02
C GLU A 31 6.99 9.20 17.09
N ALA A 32 6.33 9.44 15.97
CA ALA A 32 4.87 9.50 15.91
C ALA A 32 4.24 8.18 16.34
N LEU A 33 4.78 7.06 15.84
CA LEU A 33 4.36 5.71 16.21
C LEU A 33 4.54 5.41 17.72
N LYS A 34 5.63 5.90 18.33
CA LYS A 34 5.85 5.81 19.79
C LYS A 34 4.88 6.69 20.58
N LYS A 35 4.61 7.91 20.11
CA LYS A 35 3.71 8.87 20.79
C LYS A 35 2.27 8.38 20.86
N THR A 36 1.81 7.61 19.88
CA THR A 36 0.45 7.02 19.91
C THR A 36 0.28 6.01 21.06
N ASN A 37 1.34 5.64 21.79
CA ASN A 37 1.33 4.78 22.99
C ASN A 37 0.74 3.36 22.77
N LYS A 38 0.51 2.97 21.51
CA LYS A 38 -0.08 1.69 21.09
C LYS A 38 0.94 0.66 20.63
N ILE A 39 2.23 0.99 20.68
CA ILE A 39 3.33 0.10 20.31
C ILE A 39 4.05 -0.31 21.59
N LYS A 40 3.97 -1.59 21.95
CA LYS A 40 4.83 -2.18 22.98
C LYS A 40 6.26 -2.23 22.43
N LYS A 41 7.29 -2.02 23.27
CA LYS A 41 8.72 -1.95 22.88
C LYS A 41 9.24 -3.12 22.02
N GLU A 42 8.50 -4.23 21.95
CA GLU A 42 8.86 -5.46 21.23
C GLU A 42 8.13 -5.65 19.89
N THR A 43 7.28 -4.70 19.46
CA THR A 43 6.57 -4.84 18.18
C THR A 43 7.53 -4.76 17.00
N LYS A 44 7.55 -5.82 16.18
CA LYS A 44 8.31 -5.84 14.93
C LYS A 44 7.64 -4.92 13.90
N TYR A 45 8.39 -3.96 13.38
CA TYR A 45 7.97 -3.11 12.26
C TYR A 45 9.05 -3.04 11.18
N LYS A 46 8.64 -2.82 9.93
CA LYS A 46 9.51 -2.55 8.78
C LYS A 46 9.04 -1.29 8.10
N LEU A 47 9.97 -0.35 7.91
CA LEU A 47 9.75 0.88 7.17
C LEU A 47 10.46 0.80 5.82
N SER A 48 9.73 1.09 4.75
CA SER A 48 10.29 1.23 3.41
C SER A 48 10.91 2.61 3.19
N GLU A 49 11.58 2.79 2.04
CA GLU A 49 12.06 4.10 1.63
C GLU A 49 10.91 5.09 1.40
N ILE A 50 11.14 6.34 1.78
CA ILE A 50 10.16 7.40 1.62
C ILE A 50 10.08 7.74 0.13
N ARG A 51 8.89 7.60 -0.46
CA ARG A 51 8.64 7.92 -1.86
C ARG A 51 8.01 9.30 -1.96
N PRO A 52 8.49 10.18 -2.85
CA PRO A 52 7.79 11.42 -3.16
C PRO A 52 6.44 11.09 -3.81
N ALA A 53 5.42 11.87 -3.44
CA ALA A 53 4.09 11.82 -3.99
C ALA A 53 3.73 13.19 -4.61
N ALA A 54 2.47 13.36 -5.03
CA ALA A 54 2.02 14.63 -5.59
C ALA A 54 2.11 15.78 -4.56
N ASN A 55 2.18 17.02 -5.05
CA ASN A 55 2.11 18.24 -4.23
C ASN A 55 3.21 18.34 -3.14
N ASN A 56 4.44 17.93 -3.45
CA ASN A 56 5.57 17.90 -2.51
C ASN A 56 5.34 17.06 -1.23
N THR A 57 4.32 16.20 -1.22
CA THR A 57 4.11 15.29 -0.10
C THR A 57 4.96 14.04 -0.23
N LYS A 58 5.19 13.36 0.88
CA LYS A 58 5.91 12.09 0.94
C LYS A 58 4.96 10.97 1.38
N THR A 59 5.25 9.75 0.92
CA THR A 59 4.52 8.53 1.29
C THR A 59 5.50 7.45 1.73
N ILE A 60 5.22 6.78 2.84
CA ILE A 60 6.02 5.64 3.32
C ILE A 60 5.12 4.42 3.52
N THR A 61 5.68 3.25 3.22
CA THR A 61 5.06 1.96 3.53
C THR A 61 5.57 1.47 4.88
N LEU A 62 4.65 1.16 5.79
CA LEU A 62 4.90 0.60 7.12
C LEU A 62 4.31 -0.82 7.16
N THR A 63 5.14 -1.82 7.41
CA THR A 63 4.67 -3.18 7.73
C THR A 63 4.80 -3.39 9.24
N ILE A 64 3.70 -3.65 9.93
CA ILE A 64 3.64 -3.79 11.38
C ILE A 64 2.74 -4.97 11.76
N GLU A 65 2.81 -5.41 13.01
CA GLU A 65 1.92 -6.43 13.57
C GLU A 65 0.44 -6.08 13.38
N GLU A 66 -0.37 -7.11 13.06
CA GLU A 66 -1.79 -6.98 12.76
C GLU A 66 -2.59 -6.24 13.84
N ALA A 67 -2.40 -6.56 15.13
CA ALA A 67 -3.15 -5.94 16.22
C ALA A 67 -2.94 -4.41 16.25
N VAL A 68 -1.68 -3.97 16.19
CA VAL A 68 -1.33 -2.54 16.15
C VAL A 68 -1.79 -1.89 14.85
N ALA A 69 -1.68 -2.60 13.72
CA ALA A 69 -2.11 -2.09 12.43
C ALA A 69 -3.59 -1.73 12.43
N GLU A 70 -4.44 -2.55 13.07
CA GLU A 70 -5.88 -2.30 13.14
C GLU A 70 -6.22 -1.11 14.01
N GLU A 71 -5.49 -0.89 15.11
CA GLU A 71 -5.67 0.31 15.93
C GLU A 71 -5.21 1.60 15.24
N LEU A 72 -4.12 1.53 14.47
CA LEU A 72 -3.67 2.65 13.65
C LEU A 72 -4.70 2.99 12.58
N LEU A 73 -5.29 1.96 11.96
CA LEU A 73 -6.35 2.14 10.98
C LEU A 73 -7.61 2.74 11.59
N ARG A 74 -7.99 2.36 12.82
CA ARG A 74 -9.12 2.97 13.55
C ARG A 74 -8.95 4.48 13.73
N SER A 75 -7.73 4.93 13.98
CA SER A 75 -7.43 6.36 14.17
C SER A 75 -7.50 7.15 12.86
N LYS A 76 -7.45 6.46 11.70
CA LYS A 76 -7.44 6.96 10.30
C LYS A 76 -6.27 7.89 9.94
N ASN A 77 -5.87 8.75 10.86
CA ASN A 77 -4.82 9.74 10.72
C ASN A 77 -3.79 9.53 11.83
N ILE A 78 -2.53 9.88 11.55
CA ILE A 78 -1.46 9.95 12.54
C ILE A 78 -0.73 11.27 12.36
N ARG A 79 -0.48 11.98 13.47
CA ARG A 79 0.27 13.23 13.44
C ARG A 79 1.77 12.95 13.38
N ILE A 80 2.41 13.32 12.28
CA ILE A 80 3.86 13.21 12.08
C ILE A 80 4.42 14.62 11.99
N GLY A 81 5.23 15.02 12.98
CA GLY A 81 5.64 16.41 13.14
C GLY A 81 4.43 17.35 13.30
N MET A 82 4.25 18.26 12.35
CA MET A 82 3.15 19.24 12.32
C MET A 82 1.99 18.84 11.40
N VAL A 83 2.12 17.78 10.61
CA VAL A 83 1.11 17.39 9.62
C VAL A 83 0.32 16.16 10.07
N GLU A 84 -0.95 16.12 9.69
CA GLU A 84 -1.79 14.93 9.81
C GLU A 84 -1.62 14.04 8.58
N CYS A 85 -1.06 12.85 8.80
CA CYS A 85 -0.82 11.88 7.75
C CYS A 85 -1.94 10.84 7.72
N GLU A 86 -2.47 10.57 6.52
CA GLU A 86 -3.52 9.56 6.33
C GLU A 86 -2.92 8.15 6.38
N ILE A 87 -3.52 7.27 7.18
CA ILE A 87 -3.19 5.85 7.27
C ILE A 87 -4.19 5.08 6.40
N SER A 88 -3.67 4.41 5.38
CA SER A 88 -4.45 3.56 4.49
C SER A 88 -3.92 2.13 4.50
N ARG A 89 -4.79 1.15 4.35
CA ARG A 89 -4.37 -0.23 4.09
C ARG A 89 -3.71 -0.34 2.72
N GLN A 90 -2.75 -1.26 2.58
CA GLN A 90 -2.27 -1.62 1.26
C GLN A 90 -3.38 -2.32 0.47
N ILE A 91 -3.65 -1.81 -0.73
CA ILE A 91 -4.56 -2.45 -1.69
C ILE A 91 -3.71 -3.35 -2.56
N TYR A 92 -3.94 -4.64 -2.44
CA TYR A 92 -3.35 -5.62 -3.32
C TYR A 92 -4.24 -5.76 -4.55
N VAL A 93 -3.73 -5.30 -5.69
CA VAL A 93 -4.32 -5.59 -7.00
C VAL A 93 -3.58 -6.79 -7.56
N LYS A 94 -4.31 -7.85 -7.90
CA LYS A 94 -3.73 -9.03 -8.56
C LYS A 94 -3.05 -8.59 -9.85
N LYS A 95 -1.90 -9.16 -10.17
CA LYS A 95 -1.18 -8.84 -11.41
C LYS A 95 -0.86 -10.13 -12.14
N CYS A 96 -1.27 -10.20 -13.40
CA CYS A 96 -0.93 -11.30 -14.27
C CYS A 96 0.41 -11.01 -14.95
N PHE A 97 1.43 -11.83 -14.69
CA PHE A 97 2.73 -11.68 -15.33
C PHE A 97 2.73 -12.16 -16.79
N LYS A 98 1.73 -12.95 -17.19
CA LYS A 98 1.56 -13.45 -18.56
C LYS A 98 0.94 -12.42 -19.47
N CYS A 99 -0.30 -12.03 -19.23
CA CYS A 99 -1.02 -11.09 -20.12
C CYS A 99 -0.88 -9.62 -19.71
N TRP A 100 -0.32 -9.35 -18.53
CA TRP A 100 -0.08 -8.04 -17.93
C TRP A 100 -1.29 -7.35 -17.30
N ALA A 101 -2.47 -7.97 -17.38
CA ALA A 101 -3.70 -7.49 -16.77
C ALA A 101 -3.66 -7.49 -15.23
N ASP A 102 -4.62 -6.77 -14.63
CA ASP A 102 -4.70 -6.50 -13.20
C ASP A 102 -5.89 -7.17 -12.48
N ASP A 103 -6.47 -8.19 -13.12
CA ASP A 103 -7.65 -8.91 -12.62
C ASP A 103 -7.31 -10.29 -11.99
N HIS A 104 -6.38 -11.03 -12.59
CA HIS A 104 -6.07 -12.41 -12.23
C HIS A 104 -4.57 -12.67 -12.07
N GLU A 105 -4.22 -13.87 -11.58
CA GLU A 105 -2.83 -14.32 -11.44
C GLU A 105 -2.39 -15.16 -12.65
N ALA A 106 -1.07 -15.23 -12.90
CA ALA A 106 -0.51 -15.96 -14.05
C ALA A 106 -0.91 -17.44 -14.15
N LYS A 107 -1.29 -18.07 -13.02
CA LYS A 107 -1.77 -19.45 -12.96
C LYS A 107 -3.17 -19.62 -13.58
N GLU A 108 -4.00 -18.59 -13.50
CA GLU A 108 -5.39 -18.59 -13.97
C GLU A 108 -5.56 -17.89 -15.33
N CYS A 109 -4.45 -17.42 -15.92
CA CYS A 109 -4.45 -16.64 -17.15
C CYS A 109 -4.87 -17.48 -18.36
N LYS A 110 -5.91 -17.00 -19.06
CA LYS A 110 -6.38 -17.53 -20.36
C LYS A 110 -6.13 -16.56 -21.53
N GLU A 111 -5.55 -15.41 -21.22
CA GLU A 111 -5.22 -14.34 -22.16
C GLU A 111 -3.88 -14.62 -22.88
N PRO A 112 -3.59 -13.95 -24.01
CA PRO A 112 -2.35 -14.13 -24.74
C PRO A 112 -1.11 -13.88 -23.88
N ASP A 113 -0.16 -14.80 -23.97
CA ASP A 113 1.07 -14.76 -23.18
C ASP A 113 2.06 -13.73 -23.74
N ARG A 114 2.32 -12.70 -22.93
CA ARG A 114 3.29 -11.63 -23.18
C ARG A 114 4.49 -11.76 -22.26
N SER A 115 4.67 -12.91 -21.59
CA SER A 115 5.78 -13.14 -20.64
C SER A 115 7.16 -12.97 -21.29
N LYS A 116 7.26 -13.28 -22.59
CA LYS A 116 8.51 -13.16 -23.37
C LYS A 116 8.74 -11.76 -23.95
N MET A 117 7.76 -10.86 -23.85
CA MET A 117 7.86 -9.51 -24.38
C MET A 117 8.49 -8.56 -23.36
N CYS A 118 9.14 -7.51 -23.84
CA CYS A 118 9.74 -6.48 -23.03
C CYS A 118 8.68 -5.73 -22.21
N ARG A 119 8.77 -5.80 -20.88
CA ARG A 119 7.81 -5.14 -19.96
C ARG A 119 7.76 -3.60 -20.08
N LYS A 120 8.76 -2.98 -20.73
CA LYS A 120 8.82 -1.53 -20.98
C LYS A 120 8.04 -1.12 -22.23
N CYS A 121 8.28 -1.79 -23.36
CA CYS A 121 7.76 -1.36 -24.66
C CYS A 121 6.83 -2.36 -25.36
N GLY A 122 6.63 -3.56 -24.82
CA GLY A 122 5.74 -4.58 -25.41
C GLY A 122 6.33 -5.36 -26.58
N MET A 123 7.58 -5.11 -26.98
CA MET A 123 8.22 -5.76 -28.13
C MET A 123 9.03 -6.99 -27.71
N GLU A 124 9.25 -7.89 -28.66
CA GLU A 124 10.07 -9.09 -28.52
C GLU A 124 11.59 -8.82 -28.65
N TYR A 125 12.40 -9.87 -28.44
CA TYR A 125 13.87 -9.91 -28.60
C TYR A 125 14.75 -9.16 -27.59
N HIS A 126 14.18 -8.45 -26.62
CA HIS A 126 14.98 -7.82 -25.57
C HIS A 126 14.27 -7.77 -24.22
N GLN A 127 15.05 -7.62 -23.17
CA GLN A 127 14.54 -7.43 -21.81
C GLN A 127 14.37 -5.95 -21.50
N ALA A 128 13.59 -5.65 -20.46
CA ALA A 128 13.36 -4.27 -20.04
C ALA A 128 14.64 -3.53 -19.60
N LYS A 129 15.70 -4.27 -19.22
CA LYS A 129 17.00 -3.71 -18.83
C LYS A 129 17.74 -3.10 -20.02
N ASP A 130 17.67 -3.76 -21.18
CA ASP A 130 18.35 -3.39 -22.42
C ASP A 130 17.43 -2.63 -23.38
N CYS A 131 16.28 -2.16 -22.90
CA CYS A 131 15.26 -1.57 -23.74
C CYS A 131 15.52 -0.09 -24.03
N ALA A 132 15.89 0.20 -25.28
CA ALA A 132 16.02 1.56 -25.81
C ALA A 132 14.68 2.20 -26.22
N ASN A 133 13.62 1.41 -26.40
CA ASN A 133 12.33 1.89 -26.85
C ASN A 133 11.56 2.67 -25.77
N GLU A 134 10.60 3.48 -26.21
CA GLU A 134 9.71 4.23 -25.34
C GLU A 134 8.77 3.31 -24.54
N GLU A 135 8.26 3.83 -23.43
CA GLU A 135 7.31 3.08 -22.59
C GLU A 135 5.98 2.90 -23.33
N TYR A 136 5.45 1.68 -23.34
CA TYR A 136 4.19 1.35 -23.99
C TYR A 136 3.36 0.41 -23.14
N CYS A 137 2.05 0.63 -23.12
CA CYS A 137 1.09 -0.16 -22.38
C CYS A 137 0.17 -0.93 -23.34
N PRO A 138 0.35 -2.26 -23.51
CA PRO A 138 -0.49 -3.05 -24.43
C PRO A 138 -1.92 -3.26 -23.93
N LEU A 139 -2.24 -2.89 -22.68
CA LEU A 139 -3.60 -2.99 -22.16
C LEU A 139 -4.48 -1.81 -22.58
N CYS A 140 -3.89 -0.65 -22.84
CA CYS A 140 -4.61 0.57 -23.22
C CYS A 140 -4.09 1.20 -24.50
N GLU A 141 -3.17 0.49 -25.17
CA GLU A 141 -2.57 0.83 -26.46
C GLU A 141 -1.99 2.24 -26.53
N LYS A 142 -1.39 2.70 -25.42
CA LYS A 142 -0.81 4.05 -25.30
C LYS A 142 0.63 4.01 -24.83
N GLY A 143 1.42 4.93 -25.40
CA GLY A 143 2.78 5.23 -24.98
C GLY A 143 2.88 6.04 -23.68
N GLY A 144 4.11 6.26 -23.21
CA GLY A 144 4.45 7.12 -22.07
C GLY A 144 4.23 6.49 -20.68
N HIS A 145 3.85 5.20 -20.63
CA HIS A 145 3.74 4.42 -19.40
C HIS A 145 3.69 2.91 -19.66
N LYS A 146 3.96 2.11 -18.61
CA LYS A 146 3.90 0.64 -18.65
C LYS A 146 2.57 0.13 -18.09
N ALA A 147 2.18 -1.09 -18.47
CA ALA A 147 1.04 -1.78 -17.88
C ALA A 147 1.19 -1.96 -16.35
N GLY A 148 0.11 -1.75 -15.60
CA GLY A 148 0.10 -1.86 -14.14
C GLY A 148 0.70 -0.66 -13.38
N THR A 149 0.85 0.49 -14.06
CA THR A 149 1.24 1.78 -13.46
C THR A 149 0.04 2.70 -13.31
N GLY A 150 0.09 3.65 -12.35
CA GLY A 150 -1.00 4.59 -12.06
C GLY A 150 -1.40 5.52 -13.23
N LYS A 151 -0.57 5.61 -14.28
CA LYS A 151 -0.87 6.34 -15.52
C LYS A 151 -1.81 5.56 -16.46
N CYS A 152 -1.93 4.24 -16.28
CA CYS A 152 -2.81 3.41 -17.11
C CYS A 152 -4.26 3.53 -16.64
N LYS A 153 -5.19 3.76 -17.58
CA LYS A 153 -6.64 3.85 -17.30
C LYS A 153 -7.21 2.55 -16.72
N HIS A 154 -6.80 1.39 -17.25
CA HIS A 154 -7.25 0.08 -16.76
C HIS A 154 -6.81 -0.12 -15.32
N PHE A 155 -5.52 0.06 -15.04
CA PHE A 155 -4.98 -0.08 -13.69
C PHE A 155 -5.59 0.91 -12.71
N LYS A 156 -5.81 2.17 -13.11
CA LYS A 156 -6.47 3.18 -12.26
C LYS A 156 -7.88 2.73 -11.87
N THR A 157 -8.66 2.25 -12.84
CA THR A 157 -10.02 1.76 -12.62
C THR A 157 -10.03 0.56 -11.66
N THR A 158 -9.10 -0.37 -11.83
CA THR A 158 -8.98 -1.55 -10.96
C THR A 158 -8.53 -1.18 -9.55
N LEU A 159 -7.61 -0.23 -9.41
CA LEU A 159 -7.24 0.33 -8.10
C LEU A 159 -8.44 0.98 -7.41
N GLU A 160 -9.27 1.73 -8.14
CA GLU A 160 -10.49 2.36 -7.59
C GLU A 160 -11.52 1.31 -7.15
N LYS A 161 -11.69 0.23 -7.92
CA LYS A 161 -12.51 -0.92 -7.51
C LYS A 161 -11.95 -1.58 -6.24
N GLY A 162 -10.63 -1.79 -6.18
CA GLY A 162 -9.95 -2.31 -4.99
C GLY A 162 -10.13 -1.43 -3.75
N ARG A 163 -10.09 -0.09 -3.91
CA ARG A 163 -10.38 0.88 -2.84
C ARG A 163 -11.82 0.73 -2.34
N ARG A 164 -12.79 0.62 -3.25
CA ARG A 164 -14.21 0.44 -2.91
C ARG A 164 -14.47 -0.87 -2.16
N ILE A 165 -13.89 -1.97 -2.63
CA ILE A 165 -14.00 -3.28 -1.95
C ILE A 165 -13.39 -3.18 -0.55
N GLN A 166 -12.20 -2.61 -0.41
CA GLN A 166 -11.56 -2.45 0.88
C GLN A 166 -12.39 -1.61 1.86
N ALA A 167 -12.96 -0.49 1.39
CA ALA A 167 -13.86 0.34 2.21
C ALA A 167 -15.15 -0.39 2.60
N LYS A 168 -15.68 -1.27 1.73
CA LYS A 168 -16.91 -2.04 1.98
C LYS A 168 -16.71 -3.17 2.99
N TYR A 169 -15.61 -3.93 2.89
CA TYR A 169 -15.36 -5.10 3.73
C TYR A 169 -14.59 -4.78 5.02
N PHE A 170 -13.96 -3.61 5.09
CA PHE A 170 -13.30 -3.13 6.29
C PHE A 170 -13.66 -1.66 6.53
N PRO A 171 -14.93 -1.37 6.85
CA PRO A 171 -15.30 -0.04 7.32
C PRO A 171 -14.49 0.27 8.58
N VAL A 172 -13.92 1.46 8.64
CA VAL A 172 -13.42 2.01 9.90
C VAL A 172 -14.66 2.36 10.71
N ASP A 173 -14.93 1.56 11.74
CA ASP A 173 -15.97 1.86 12.73
C ASP A 173 -15.58 3.20 13.38
N LEU A 174 -16.27 4.27 12.96
CA LEU A 174 -16.25 5.55 13.65
C LEU A 174 -17.07 5.32 14.91
N GLY A 175 -16.39 4.85 15.95
CA GLY A 175 -17.01 4.69 17.26
C GLY A 175 -17.67 6.00 17.66
N ASP A 176 -18.95 5.90 17.97
CA ASP A 176 -19.81 6.99 18.39
C ASP A 176 -19.13 7.77 19.52
N GLU A 177 -19.14 9.10 19.41
CA GLU A 177 -18.78 9.99 20.50
C GLU A 177 -19.74 9.70 21.67
N GLU A 178 -19.27 8.96 22.68
CA GLU A 178 -19.91 9.00 24.00
C GLU A 178 -19.70 10.42 24.55
N ASP A 179 -20.70 11.26 24.29
CA ASP A 179 -20.95 12.54 24.93
C ASP A 179 -21.00 12.31 26.45
N THR A 180 -19.85 12.41 27.10
CA THR A 180 -19.75 12.53 28.55
C THR A 180 -19.99 13.99 28.93
N SER A 181 -21.20 14.49 28.62
CA SER A 181 -21.70 15.72 29.21
C SER A 181 -21.88 15.50 30.71
N THR A 182 -20.91 16.04 31.43
CA THR A 182 -20.91 16.27 32.87
C THR A 182 -22.14 17.11 33.22
N LYS A 183 -23.07 16.56 34.00
CA LYS A 183 -24.05 17.35 34.76
C LYS A 183 -23.88 17.04 36.23
N ASN A 184 -23.11 17.91 36.90
CA ASN A 184 -23.35 18.26 38.29
C ASN A 184 -24.65 19.05 38.40
#